data_AF-A0A1H6SHY0-F1
#
_entry.id   AF-A0A1H6SHY0-F1
#
_cell.length_a   1.000
_cell.length_b   1.000
_cell.length_c   1.000
_cell.angle_alpha   90.00
_cell.angle_beta   90.00
_cell.angle_gamma   90.00
#
_symmetry.space_group_name_H-M   'P 1'
#
loop_
_entity.id
_entity.type
_entity.pdbx_description
1 polymer ?
#
loop_
_entity_poly.entity_id
_entity_poly.type
_entity_poly.pdbx_seq_one_letter_code
_entity_poly.pdbx_strand_id
1 'polypeptide(L)'
;MPEHKHTGGPWRVDSTFTRYAIKSPSHDIALVALSPQHAANACLISAAPDLLEALQYAIQQVPELETVPGIAAAIAKATGQA
;
A
#
# COMPACT_ATOMS: atom_id res chain seq x y z
N MET A 1 8.82 -21.61 -6.07
CA MET A 1 9.49 -20.32 -5.79
C MET A 1 8.79 -19.73 -4.58
N PRO A 2 9.48 -19.08 -3.62
CA PRO A 2 8.76 -18.49 -2.51
C PRO A 2 7.79 -17.45 -3.10
N GLU A 3 6.50 -17.58 -2.78
CA GLU A 3 5.48 -16.60 -3.14
C GLU A 3 5.99 -15.24 -2.70
N HIS A 4 6.20 -14.31 -3.64
CA HIS A 4 6.57 -12.94 -3.33
C HIS A 4 5.36 -12.24 -2.69
N LYS A 5 5.09 -12.55 -1.42
CA LYS A 5 4.26 -11.73 -0.53
C LYS A 5 4.89 -10.34 -0.52
N HIS A 6 4.06 -9.33 -0.74
CA HIS A 6 4.44 -7.91 -0.85
C HIS A 6 5.47 -7.52 0.22
N THR A 7 6.33 -6.53 -0.06
CA THR A 7 7.26 -6.03 0.95
C THR A 7 6.49 -5.61 2.20
N GLY A 8 6.70 -6.34 3.31
CA GLY A 8 5.97 -6.11 4.55
C GLY A 8 6.09 -4.65 4.98
N GLY A 9 4.95 -4.06 5.36
CA GLY A 9 4.91 -2.78 6.05
C GLY A 9 5.50 -2.87 7.47
N PRO A 10 5.55 -1.76 8.20
CA PRO A 10 5.11 -0.43 7.80
C PRO A 10 6.13 0.26 6.89
N TRP A 11 5.64 0.97 5.87
CA TRP A 11 6.49 1.83 5.04
C TRP A 11 6.47 3.26 5.58
N ARG A 12 7.55 4.00 5.35
CA ARG A 12 7.69 5.40 5.79
C ARG A 12 7.94 6.30 4.60
N VAL A 13 7.34 7.49 4.63
CA VAL A 13 7.68 8.56 3.69
C VAL A 13 8.90 9.28 4.23
N ASP A 14 9.93 9.39 3.40
CA ASP A 14 11.09 10.24 3.63
C ASP A 14 11.13 11.29 2.52
N SER A 15 11.27 12.56 2.90
CA SER A 15 11.35 13.66 1.95
C SER A 15 12.80 14.08 1.78
N THR A 16 13.28 14.03 0.53
CA THR A 16 14.57 14.61 0.15
C THR A 16 14.34 15.88 -0.68
N PHE A 17 15.39 16.65 -0.92
CA PHE A 17 15.33 17.88 -1.72
C PHE A 17 14.79 17.70 -3.14
N THR A 18 14.78 16.48 -3.68
CA THR A 18 14.40 16.22 -5.09
C THR A 18 13.23 15.27 -5.24
N ARG A 19 12.80 14.57 -4.18
CA ARG A 19 11.75 13.53 -4.25
C ARG A 19 11.25 13.09 -2.87
N TYR A 20 10.07 12.46 -2.87
CA TYR A 20 9.63 11.60 -1.77
C TYR A 20 10.09 10.17 -2.02
N ALA A 21 10.61 9.52 -0.99
CA ALA A 21 10.96 8.10 -1.00
C ALA A 21 10.04 7.35 -0.03
N ILE A 22 9.44 6.26 -0.48
CA ILE A 22 8.73 5.31 0.38
C ILE A 22 9.73 4.24 0.76
N LYS A 23 10.01 4.09 2.04
CA LYS A 23 11.08 3.24 2.57
C LYS A 23 10.51 2.11 3.42
N SER A 24 11.06 0.92 3.24
CA SER A 24 11.04 -0.12 4.25
C SER A 24 12.23 0.08 5.21
N PRO A 25 12.32 -0.68 6.32
CA PRO A 25 13.48 -0.61 7.20
C PRO A 25 14.84 -0.92 6.53
N SER A 26 14.84 -1.61 5.38
CA SER A 26 16.07 -2.11 4.75
C SER A 26 16.39 -1.51 3.37
N HIS A 27 15.42 -0.92 2.67
CA HIS A 27 15.60 -0.37 1.32
C HIS A 27 14.45 0.54 0.90
N ASP A 28 14.70 1.33 -0.15
CA ASP A 28 13.70 2.15 -0.82
C ASP A 28 12.74 1.25 -1.63
N ILE A 29 11.43 1.43 -1.42
CA ILE A 29 10.35 0.71 -2.11
C ILE A 29 9.91 1.45 -3.37
N ALA A 30 9.76 2.78 -3.28
CA ALA A 30 9.30 3.60 -4.39
C ALA A 30 9.78 5.05 -4.26
N LEU A 31 9.86 5.74 -5.40
CA LEU A 31 10.21 7.15 -5.49
C LEU A 31 9.07 7.91 -6.14
N VAL A 32 8.67 9.04 -5.54
CA VAL A 32 7.62 9.91 -6.05
C VAL A 32 8.22 11.29 -6.32
N ALA A 33 7.94 11.85 -7.50
CA ALA A 33 8.46 13.16 -7.90
C ALA A 33 8.05 14.25 -6.89
N LEU A 34 8.91 15.25 -6.68
CA LEU A 34 8.62 16.32 -5.71
C LEU A 34 7.59 17.31 -6.29
N SER A 35 6.35 17.19 -5.85
CA SER A 35 5.32 18.21 -6.02
C SER A 35 4.39 18.20 -4.80
N PRO A 36 3.70 19.30 -4.47
CA PRO A 36 2.73 19.32 -3.38
C PRO A 36 1.63 18.25 -3.54
N GLN A 37 1.19 17.99 -4.76
CA GLN A 37 0.19 16.96 -5.08
C GLN A 37 0.74 15.55 -4.83
N HIS A 38 2.04 15.36 -5.05
CA HIS A 38 2.71 14.07 -4.86
C HIS A 38 3.01 13.73 -3.40
N ALA A 39 2.98 14.70 -2.48
CA ALA A 39 3.10 14.43 -1.04
C ALA A 39 1.94 13.54 -0.56
N ALA A 40 0.70 13.88 -0.95
CA ALA A 40 -0.48 13.09 -0.63
C ALA A 40 -0.40 11.67 -1.23
N ASN A 41 0.09 11.56 -2.47
CA ASN A 41 0.31 10.26 -3.10
C ASN A 41 1.37 9.43 -2.36
N ALA A 42 2.47 10.04 -1.92
CA ALA A 42 3.51 9.35 -1.16
C ALA A 42 2.95 8.81 0.17
N CYS A 43 2.15 9.60 0.88
CA CYS A 43 1.46 9.15 2.10
C CYS A 43 0.52 7.97 1.82
N LEU A 44 -0.33 8.09 0.78
CA LEU A 44 -1.26 7.03 0.40
C LEU A 44 -0.52 5.73 0.05
N ILE A 45 0.57 5.80 -0.73
CA ILE A 45 1.37 4.63 -1.07
C ILE A 45 2.00 4.03 0.18
N SER A 46 2.54 4.86 1.10
CA SER A 46 3.14 4.36 2.34
C SER A 46 2.16 3.63 3.26
N ALA A 47 0.88 4.05 3.25
CA ALA A 47 -0.18 3.43 4.03
C ALA A 47 -0.79 2.18 3.36
N ALA A 48 -0.40 1.84 2.12
CA ALA A 48 -1.02 0.74 1.38
C ALA A 48 -0.97 -0.63 2.10
N PRO A 49 0.13 -1.02 2.79
CA PRO A 49 0.15 -2.26 3.57
C PRO A 49 -0.88 -2.25 4.71
N ASP A 50 -0.95 -1.16 5.47
CA ASP A 50 -1.86 -1.03 6.62
C ASP A 50 -3.33 -0.99 6.16
N LEU A 51 -3.60 -0.35 5.02
CA LEU A 51 -4.93 -0.33 4.39
C LEU A 51 -5.36 -1.73 3.93
N LEU A 52 -4.44 -2.52 3.35
CA LEU A 52 -4.74 -3.89 2.95
C LEU A 52 -5.03 -4.77 4.17
N GLU A 53 -4.22 -4.68 5.21
CA GLU A 53 -4.43 -5.42 6.47
C GLU A 53 -5.76 -5.04 7.13
N ALA A 54 -6.06 -3.75 7.24
CA ALA A 54 -7.30 -3.27 7.82
C ALA A 54 -8.53 -3.73 7.02
N LEU A 55 -8.44 -3.76 5.69
CA LEU A 55 -9.52 -4.22 4.82
C LEU A 55 -9.74 -5.73 4.94
N GLN A 56 -8.67 -6.52 4.99
CA GLN A 56 -8.75 -7.96 5.23
C GLN A 56 -9.35 -8.26 6.62
N TYR A 57 -8.95 -7.50 7.64
CA TYR A 57 -9.54 -7.60 8.97
C TYR A 57 -11.03 -7.25 8.97
N ALA A 58 -11.43 -6.19 8.24
CA ALA A 58 -12.85 -5.81 8.13
C ALA A 58 -13.69 -6.93 7.52
N ILE A 59 -13.19 -7.62 6.49
CA ILE A 59 -13.86 -8.79 5.89
C ILE A 59 -13.98 -9.94 6.90
N GLN A 60 -12.97 -10.18 7.74
CA GLN A 60 -13.08 -11.19 8.80
C GLN A 60 -14.19 -10.87 9.80
N GLN A 61 -14.46 -9.59 10.07
CA GLN A 61 -15.55 -9.17 10.96
C GLN A 61 -16.92 -9.14 10.24
N VAL A 62 -16.94 -8.81 8.95
CA VAL A 62 -18.13 -8.68 8.11
C VAL A 62 -17.87 -9.36 6.76
N PRO A 63 -18.09 -10.68 6.64
CA PRO A 63 -17.73 -11.45 5.45
C PRO A 63 -18.39 -10.97 4.16
N GLU A 64 -19.57 -10.36 4.24
CA GLU A 64 -20.30 -9.83 3.09
C GLU A 64 -19.52 -8.74 2.32
N LEU A 65 -18.58 -8.07 2.99
CA LEU A 65 -17.71 -7.06 2.36
C LEU A 65 -16.83 -7.64 1.25
N GLU A 66 -16.53 -8.95 1.28
CA GLU A 66 -15.79 -9.62 0.21
C GLU A 66 -16.52 -9.55 -1.14
N THR A 67 -17.85 -9.47 -1.11
CA THR A 67 -18.68 -9.42 -2.34
C THR A 67 -18.85 -8.01 -2.90
N VAL A 68 -18.42 -6.97 -2.18
CA VAL A 68 -18.53 -5.59 -2.63
C VAL A 68 -17.51 -5.37 -3.76
N PRO A 69 -17.94 -5.03 -4.99
CA PRO A 69 -17.05 -5.02 -6.15
C PRO A 69 -15.81 -4.12 -5.98
N GLY A 70 -15.96 -2.97 -5.34
CA GLY A 70 -14.85 -2.06 -5.08
C GLY A 70 -13.82 -2.61 -4.08
N ILE A 71 -14.26 -3.36 -3.08
CA ILE A 71 -13.39 -3.97 -2.06
C ILE A 71 -12.64 -5.16 -2.68
N ALA A 72 -13.37 -6.06 -3.36
CA ALA A 72 -12.79 -7.22 -4.04
C ALA A 72 -11.72 -6.77 -5.07
N ALA A 73 -12.04 -5.77 -5.88
CA ALA A 73 -11.12 -5.22 -6.87
C ALA A 73 -9.87 -4.58 -6.23
N ALA A 74 -10.04 -3.85 -5.12
CA ALA A 74 -8.92 -3.22 -4.41
C ALA A 74 -7.96 -4.28 -3.84
N ILE A 75 -8.49 -5.33 -3.21
CA ILE A 75 -7.69 -6.44 -2.67
C ILE A 75 -6.98 -7.18 -3.81
N ALA A 76 -7.70 -7.58 -4.85
CA ALA A 76 -7.12 -8.29 -5.99
C ALA A 76 -5.97 -7.48 -6.63
N LYS A 77 -6.13 -6.17 -6.77
CA LYS A 77 -5.06 -5.29 -7.27
C LYS A 77 -3.86 -5.23 -6.31
N ALA A 78 -4.10 -5.13 -5.01
CA ALA A 78 -3.04 -5.09 -4.01
C ALA A 78 -2.27 -6.42 -3.90
N THR A 79 -2.95 -7.55 -4.13
CA THR A 79 -2.38 -8.90 -4.08
C THR A 79 -1.77 -9.38 -5.40
N GLY A 80 -1.93 -8.62 -6.49
CA GLY A 80 -1.43 -8.99 -7.81
C GLY A 80 -2.27 -10.05 -8.53
N GLN A 81 -3.56 -10.16 -8.18
CA GLN A 81 -4.54 -11.07 -8.78
C GLN A 81 -5.42 -10.40 -9.86
N ALA A 82 -5.14 -9.14 -10.19
CA ALA A 82 -5.90 -8.31 -11.15
C ALA A 82 -5.34 -8.34 -12.57
#